data_AF-A0A6J4Q8K2-F1
#
_entry.id   AF-A0A6J4Q8K2-F1
#
_cell.length_a   1.000
_cell.length_b   1.000
_cell.length_c   1.000
_cell.angle_alpha   90.00
_cell.angle_beta   90.00
_cell.angle_gamma   90.00
#
_symmetry.space_group_name_H-M   'P 1'
#
loop_
_entity.id
_entity.type
_entity.pdbx_description
1 polymer ?
#
loop_
_entity_poly.entity_id
_entity_poly.type
_entity_poly.pdbx_seq_one_letter_code
_entity_poly.pdbx_strand_id
1 'polypeptide(L)'
;MFWRGGQETPEEGLEQAREAPTGPIQIERDAPRPATILRVAGELEERGGTILELFKEIESPLGVVVMPIHFRQDDEDFFVEVATGPWNGRRSNEAVDRAAIVRSSEYADAGLEILSGYPVPSQVEFFFGRSPAALLQLDLARLTPDLPEVAAGLFREVGSSHWGVDLDYEPGYLPLVEELIIAVLDADEANGPPPLSDGLVAGLGCFLGETIRRNVSPPGAWRPPEEWGEGPVIEIEGFVLDPIGKARAFLERGPEESLTFYAEYTLQQFDGESDNGVEDPRKSQA
;
A
#
# COMPACT_ATOMS: atom_id res chain seq x y z
N MET A 1 25.49 -21.28 76.89
CA MET A 1 24.67 -22.50 76.73
C MET A 1 23.75 -22.27 75.54
N PHE A 2 24.18 -22.60 74.32
CA PHE A 2 23.31 -22.80 73.14
C PHE A 2 24.05 -23.72 72.15
N TRP A 3 23.25 -24.52 71.46
CA TRP A 3 23.57 -25.84 70.92
C TRP A 3 24.37 -25.83 69.61
N ARG A 4 25.12 -26.93 69.39
CA ARG A 4 25.68 -27.35 68.10
C ARG A 4 24.94 -28.60 67.64
N GLY A 5 24.62 -28.67 66.34
CA GLY A 5 23.94 -29.77 65.64
C GLY A 5 22.90 -29.15 64.71
N GLY A 6 23.02 -29.19 63.39
CA GLY A 6 23.57 -30.22 62.52
C GLY A 6 22.40 -30.72 61.67
N GLN A 7 22.21 -30.13 60.49
CA GLN A 7 21.42 -30.70 59.40
C GLN A 7 21.75 -29.93 58.12
N GLU A 8 22.47 -30.60 57.23
CA GLU A 8 22.40 -30.34 55.80
C GLU A 8 20.96 -30.67 55.36
N THR A 9 20.30 -29.73 54.71
CA THR A 9 19.18 -30.02 53.82
C THR A 9 19.58 -29.59 52.41
N PRO A 10 19.63 -30.53 51.46
CA PRO A 10 19.85 -30.26 50.06
C PRO A 10 18.51 -29.85 49.45
N GLU A 11 18.39 -28.62 48.95
CA GLU A 11 17.34 -28.30 47.99
C GLU A 11 18.00 -27.57 46.83
N GLU A 12 18.44 -28.39 45.88
CA GLU A 12 18.35 -28.12 44.45
C GLU A 12 16.96 -27.57 44.16
N GLY A 13 16.81 -26.25 44.33
CA GLY A 13 15.72 -25.50 43.73
C GLY A 13 15.97 -25.49 42.24
N LEU A 14 15.46 -26.53 41.58
CA LEU A 14 15.25 -26.61 40.14
C LEU A 14 14.82 -25.22 39.65
N GLU A 15 15.75 -24.46 39.06
CA GLU A 15 15.41 -23.66 37.90
C GLU A 15 14.82 -24.66 36.92
N GLN A 16 13.50 -24.88 37.03
CA GLN A 16 12.73 -25.30 35.88
C GLN A 16 12.98 -24.19 34.89
N ALA A 17 13.98 -24.40 34.03
CA ALA A 17 14.08 -23.76 32.75
C ALA A 17 12.69 -23.94 32.16
N ARG A 18 11.85 -22.92 32.30
CA ARG A 18 10.60 -22.84 31.55
C ARG A 18 11.07 -23.02 30.13
N GLU A 19 10.68 -24.14 29.52
CA GLU A 19 10.94 -24.34 28.11
C GLU A 19 10.51 -23.06 27.42
N ALA A 20 11.46 -22.38 26.78
CA ALA A 20 11.19 -21.12 26.12
C ALA A 20 9.98 -21.35 25.20
N PRO A 21 8.92 -20.55 25.30
CA PRO A 21 7.69 -20.81 24.56
C PRO A 21 7.98 -20.87 23.05
N THR A 22 7.90 -22.07 22.47
CA THR A 22 8.29 -22.35 21.07
C THR A 22 7.16 -22.13 20.06
N GLY A 23 5.98 -21.69 20.50
CA GLY A 23 4.81 -21.45 19.65
C GLY A 23 4.61 -19.97 19.30
N PRO A 24 3.66 -19.63 18.39
CA PRO A 24 3.30 -18.24 18.13
C PRO A 24 2.73 -17.56 19.39
N ILE A 25 3.13 -16.30 19.63
CA ILE A 25 2.63 -15.50 20.76
C ILE A 25 1.11 -15.39 20.66
N GLN A 26 0.39 -15.97 21.62
CA GLN A 26 -1.08 -15.94 21.64
C GLN A 26 -1.57 -14.65 22.28
N ILE A 27 -2.56 -14.00 21.65
CA ILE A 27 -3.23 -12.82 22.19
C ILE A 27 -4.62 -13.21 22.66
N GLU A 28 -4.94 -12.92 23.92
CA GLU A 28 -6.28 -13.13 24.45
C GLU A 28 -7.25 -12.08 23.88
N ARG A 29 -8.42 -12.56 23.44
CA ARG A 29 -9.49 -11.72 22.90
C ARG A 29 -10.04 -10.78 23.96
N ASP A 30 -10.25 -9.54 23.56
CA ASP A 30 -10.80 -8.45 24.37
C ASP A 30 -10.02 -8.16 25.66
N ALA A 31 -8.80 -8.70 25.80
CA ALA A 31 -7.93 -8.41 26.93
C ALA A 31 -7.53 -6.92 26.96
N PRO A 32 -7.28 -6.35 28.16
CA PRO A 32 -6.83 -4.97 28.29
C PRO A 32 -5.52 -4.73 27.54
N ARG A 33 -5.60 -3.99 26.43
CA ARG A 33 -4.48 -3.78 25.50
C ARG A 33 -3.16 -3.34 26.17
N PRO A 34 -3.13 -2.40 27.15
CA PRO A 34 -1.88 -2.03 27.82
C PRO A 34 -1.21 -3.20 28.55
N ALA A 35 -1.99 -4.04 29.24
CA ALA A 35 -1.46 -5.22 29.92
C ALA A 35 -0.99 -6.27 28.91
N THR A 36 -1.71 -6.44 27.80
CA THR A 36 -1.29 -7.33 26.71
C THR A 36 0.03 -6.90 26.08
N ILE A 37 0.24 -5.60 25.82
CA ILE A 37 1.50 -5.07 25.27
C ILE A 37 2.67 -5.41 26.18
N LEU A 38 2.55 -5.17 27.49
CA LEU A 38 3.61 -5.48 28.45
C LEU A 38 3.92 -6.98 28.51
N ARG A 39 2.89 -7.83 28.45
CA ARG A 39 3.07 -9.29 28.41
C ARG A 39 3.79 -9.72 27.13
N VAL A 40 3.39 -9.19 25.97
CA VAL A 40 4.03 -9.49 24.67
C VAL A 40 5.48 -9.06 24.69
N ALA A 41 5.78 -7.87 25.21
CA ALA A 41 7.15 -7.38 25.33
C ALA A 41 8.02 -8.32 26.18
N GLY A 42 7.54 -8.76 27.34
CA GLY A 42 8.26 -9.73 28.17
C GLY A 42 8.44 -11.09 27.47
N GLU A 43 7.44 -11.55 26.72
CA GLU A 43 7.54 -12.80 25.95
C GLU A 43 8.54 -12.70 24.78
N LEU A 44 8.69 -11.53 24.15
CA LEU A 44 9.73 -11.28 23.14
C LEU A 44 11.13 -11.29 23.76
N GLU A 45 11.30 -10.72 24.97
CA GLU A 45 12.59 -10.77 25.70
C GLU A 45 12.97 -12.20 26.11
N GLU A 46 12.00 -12.98 26.60
CA GLU A 46 12.20 -14.41 26.92
C GLU A 46 12.64 -15.23 25.70
N ARG A 47 12.30 -14.77 24.49
CA ARG A 47 12.69 -15.38 23.20
C ARG A 47 14.02 -14.84 22.65
N GLY A 48 14.72 -13.98 23.40
CA GLY A 48 16.02 -13.43 23.04
C GLY A 48 15.98 -12.09 22.29
N GLY A 49 14.79 -11.51 22.10
CA GLY A 49 14.66 -10.15 21.60
C GLY A 49 15.08 -9.11 22.64
N THR A 50 15.45 -7.91 22.20
CA THR A 50 15.73 -6.77 23.08
C THR A 50 14.69 -5.69 22.83
N ILE A 51 13.89 -5.33 23.85
CA ILE A 51 12.96 -4.21 23.74
C ILE A 51 13.76 -2.92 23.74
N LEU A 52 13.69 -2.16 22.64
CA LEU A 52 14.35 -0.87 22.52
C LEU A 52 13.49 0.25 23.11
N GLU A 53 12.20 0.23 22.79
CA GLU A 53 11.25 1.25 23.26
C GLU A 53 9.81 0.70 23.27
N LEU A 54 9.04 1.04 24.29
CA LEU A 54 7.59 0.83 24.31
C LEU A 54 6.89 2.13 23.94
N PHE A 55 5.82 2.02 23.15
CA PHE A 55 5.07 3.18 22.63
C PHE A 55 5.97 4.15 21.85
N LYS A 56 6.76 3.60 20.92
CA LYS A 56 7.62 4.39 20.05
C LYS A 56 6.79 5.33 19.18
N GLU A 57 7.03 6.63 19.31
CA GLU A 57 6.54 7.61 18.36
C GLU A 57 7.43 7.62 17.11
N ILE A 58 6.79 7.55 15.95
CA ILE A 58 7.43 7.56 14.64
C ILE A 58 6.79 8.70 13.83
N GLU A 59 7.65 9.56 13.31
CA GLU A 59 7.27 10.65 12.42
C GLU A 59 7.69 10.35 10.98
N SER A 60 6.84 10.72 10.04
CA SER A 60 7.12 10.64 8.60
C SER A 60 6.42 11.77 7.85
N PRO A 61 6.70 11.96 6.55
CA PRO A 61 5.93 12.87 5.70
C PRO A 61 4.42 12.54 5.68
N LEU A 62 4.06 11.28 5.94
CA LEU A 62 2.68 10.83 6.08
C LEU A 62 2.12 11.09 7.48
N GLY A 63 2.87 11.61 8.44
CA GLY A 63 2.36 12.01 9.77
C GLY A 63 2.98 11.21 10.90
N VAL A 64 2.23 11.03 11.98
CA VAL A 64 2.77 10.49 13.24
C VAL A 64 1.97 9.28 13.69
N VAL A 65 2.68 8.23 14.10
CA VAL A 65 2.09 7.03 14.70
C VAL A 65 2.84 6.61 15.94
N VAL A 66 2.12 6.01 16.89
CA VAL A 66 2.72 5.34 18.05
C VAL A 66 2.63 3.83 17.86
N MET A 67 3.80 3.21 17.70
CA MET A 67 3.95 1.76 17.62
C MET A 67 4.12 1.18 19.02
N PRO A 68 3.30 0.18 19.41
CA PRO A 68 3.31 -0.35 20.79
C PRO A 68 4.66 -0.87 21.28
N ILE A 69 5.38 -1.57 20.41
CA ILE A 69 6.66 -2.20 20.75
C ILE A 69 7.63 -1.96 19.60
N HIS A 70 8.81 -1.46 19.94
CA HIS A 70 10.01 -1.45 19.10
C HIS A 70 11.03 -2.38 19.73
N PHE A 71 11.43 -3.43 19.02
CA PHE A 71 12.39 -4.40 19.52
C PHE A 71 13.41 -4.78 18.46
N ARG A 72 14.54 -5.34 18.91
CA ARG A 72 15.60 -5.84 18.05
C ARG A 72 15.79 -7.34 18.25
N GLN A 73 15.93 -8.07 17.16
CA GLN A 73 16.26 -9.49 17.15
C GLN A 73 17.22 -9.76 16.00
N ASP A 74 18.31 -10.51 16.28
CA ASP A 74 19.33 -10.86 15.28
C ASP A 74 19.87 -9.65 14.47
N ASP A 75 20.10 -8.52 15.16
CA ASP A 75 20.52 -7.23 14.61
C ASP A 75 19.52 -6.52 13.66
N GLU A 76 18.29 -7.04 13.55
CA GLU A 76 17.19 -6.42 12.80
C GLU A 76 16.19 -5.73 13.73
N ASP A 77 15.72 -4.54 13.33
CA ASP A 77 14.70 -3.78 14.06
C ASP A 77 13.29 -4.22 13.63
N PHE A 78 12.38 -4.32 14.60
CA PHE A 78 10.99 -4.72 14.41
C PHE A 78 10.04 -3.83 15.19
N PHE A 79 8.88 -3.57 14.58
CA PHE A 79 7.74 -2.95 15.22
C PHE A 79 6.58 -3.93 15.33
N VAL A 80 5.94 -4.01 16.49
CA VAL A 80 4.81 -4.91 16.74
C VAL A 80 3.55 -4.12 17.07
N GLU A 81 2.52 -4.31 16.26
CA GLU A 81 1.16 -3.89 16.58
C GLU A 81 0.42 -4.99 17.35
N VAL A 82 -0.31 -4.60 18.40
CA VAL A 82 -1.06 -5.53 19.26
C VAL A 82 -2.54 -5.21 19.20
N ALA A 83 -3.32 -6.12 18.60
CA ALA A 83 -4.77 -5.99 18.44
C ALA A 83 -5.53 -6.99 19.33
N THR A 84 -6.23 -6.49 20.35
CA THR A 84 -6.98 -7.38 21.26
C THR A 84 -8.46 -7.50 20.91
N GLY A 85 -9.05 -6.51 20.24
CA GLY A 85 -10.47 -6.51 19.89
C GLY A 85 -10.75 -6.92 18.43
N PRO A 86 -12.04 -7.07 18.06
CA PRO A 86 -12.43 -7.52 16.72
C PRO A 86 -12.07 -6.53 15.62
N TRP A 87 -11.87 -7.05 14.42
CA TRP A 87 -11.59 -6.26 13.21
C TRP A 87 -12.86 -5.67 12.60
N ASN A 88 -12.73 -4.46 12.06
CA ASN A 88 -13.72 -3.79 11.22
C ASN A 88 -12.98 -2.88 10.23
N GLY A 89 -13.68 -2.37 9.21
CA GLY A 89 -13.05 -1.57 8.16
C GLY A 89 -12.24 -0.38 8.69
N ARG A 90 -12.74 0.30 9.73
CA ARG A 90 -12.01 1.39 10.38
C ARG A 90 -10.67 0.93 10.99
N ARG A 91 -10.67 -0.15 11.76
CA ARG A 91 -9.44 -0.68 12.39
C ARG A 91 -8.45 -1.22 11.36
N SER A 92 -8.94 -1.85 10.30
CA SER A 92 -8.09 -2.29 9.19
C SER A 92 -7.41 -1.10 8.53
N ASN A 93 -8.18 -0.06 8.20
CA ASN A 93 -7.62 1.17 7.61
C ASN A 93 -6.64 1.87 8.55
N GLU A 94 -6.96 1.96 9.85
CA GLU A 94 -6.04 2.49 10.85
C GLU A 94 -4.73 1.70 10.87
N ALA A 95 -4.77 0.36 10.81
CA ALA A 95 -3.57 -0.48 10.79
C ALA A 95 -2.73 -0.28 9.52
N VAL A 96 -3.36 -0.24 8.35
CA VAL A 96 -2.68 0.04 7.06
C VAL A 96 -2.04 1.43 7.08
N ASP A 97 -2.71 2.42 7.65
CA ASP A 97 -2.17 3.77 7.81
C ASP A 97 -0.92 3.79 8.70
N ARG A 98 -0.89 2.98 9.77
CA ARG A 98 0.34 2.81 10.58
C ARG A 98 1.47 2.24 9.76
N ALA A 99 1.20 1.19 8.97
CA ALA A 99 2.19 0.57 8.12
C ALA A 99 2.78 1.57 7.12
N ALA A 100 1.93 2.40 6.50
CA ALA A 100 2.36 3.45 5.57
C ALA A 100 3.27 4.49 6.25
N ILE A 101 2.91 4.95 7.46
CA ILE A 101 3.73 5.90 8.23
C ILE A 101 5.10 5.28 8.58
N VAL A 102 5.13 4.03 9.05
CA VAL A 102 6.38 3.33 9.36
C VAL A 102 7.26 3.21 8.11
N ARG A 103 6.69 2.78 6.98
CA ARG A 103 7.42 2.57 5.72
C ARG A 103 7.95 3.87 5.09
N SER A 104 7.30 4.99 5.36
CA SER A 104 7.74 6.32 4.91
C SER A 104 8.67 7.04 5.89
N SER A 105 9.10 6.37 6.97
CA SER A 105 9.97 6.94 8.01
C SER A 105 11.43 6.48 7.89
N GLU A 106 12.29 6.89 8.83
CA GLU A 106 13.66 6.35 8.97
C GLU A 106 13.70 4.84 9.25
N TYR A 107 12.56 4.26 9.63
CA TYR A 107 12.39 2.83 9.91
C TYR A 107 11.79 2.03 8.74
N ALA A 108 11.94 2.52 7.50
CA ALA A 108 11.38 1.88 6.31
C ALA A 108 11.73 0.37 6.22
N ASP A 109 12.97 0.04 6.59
CA ASP A 109 13.53 -1.32 6.55
C ASP A 109 13.26 -2.16 7.80
N ALA A 110 12.51 -1.65 8.79
CA ALA A 110 12.19 -2.39 10.02
C ALA A 110 11.11 -3.46 9.77
N GLY A 111 11.17 -4.60 10.46
CA GLY A 111 10.13 -5.62 10.42
C GLY A 111 8.83 -5.03 10.96
N LEU A 112 7.68 -5.42 10.40
CA LEU A 112 6.39 -4.97 10.92
C LEU A 112 5.52 -6.20 11.17
N GLU A 113 5.18 -6.42 12.43
CA GLU A 113 4.40 -7.57 12.87
C GLU A 113 3.07 -7.15 13.45
N ILE A 114 2.08 -8.03 13.30
CA ILE A 114 0.79 -7.87 13.93
C ILE A 114 0.42 -9.10 14.74
N LEU A 115 0.26 -8.89 16.05
CA LEU A 115 -0.22 -9.91 16.97
C LEU A 115 -1.66 -9.59 17.35
N SER A 116 -2.57 -10.50 17.01
CA SER A 116 -4.01 -10.28 17.13
C SER A 116 -4.72 -11.42 17.86
N GLY A 117 -5.68 -11.08 18.73
CA GLY A 117 -6.56 -12.07 19.37
C GLY A 117 -7.67 -12.59 18.45
N TYR A 118 -7.90 -11.89 17.34
CA TYR A 118 -8.83 -12.25 16.27
C TYR A 118 -8.07 -12.57 14.98
N PRO A 119 -8.63 -13.39 14.06
CA PRO A 119 -8.03 -13.58 12.74
C PRO A 119 -7.74 -12.25 12.06
N VAL A 120 -6.50 -12.04 11.62
CA VAL A 120 -6.10 -10.80 10.96
C VAL A 120 -6.72 -10.78 9.56
N PRO A 121 -7.31 -9.65 9.11
CA PRO A 121 -7.78 -9.52 7.74
C PRO A 121 -6.61 -9.65 6.77
N SER A 122 -6.81 -10.38 5.66
CA SER A 122 -5.77 -10.58 4.63
C SER A 122 -5.19 -9.27 4.11
N GLN A 123 -6.00 -8.22 4.01
CA GLN A 123 -5.54 -6.88 3.65
C GLN A 123 -4.49 -6.33 4.63
N VAL A 124 -4.70 -6.51 5.93
CA VAL A 124 -3.76 -6.05 6.96
C VAL A 124 -2.49 -6.90 6.94
N GLU A 125 -2.62 -8.23 6.80
CA GLU A 125 -1.47 -9.13 6.66
C GLU A 125 -0.60 -8.73 5.45
N PHE A 126 -1.23 -8.48 4.30
CA PHE A 126 -0.56 -8.04 3.09
C PHE A 126 0.25 -6.75 3.31
N PHE A 127 -0.38 -5.72 3.87
CA PHE A 127 0.27 -4.41 4.08
C PHE A 127 1.28 -4.37 5.23
N PHE A 128 1.24 -5.35 6.14
CA PHE A 128 2.29 -5.50 7.16
C PHE A 128 3.53 -6.22 6.60
N GLY A 129 3.36 -6.93 5.47
CA GLY A 129 4.44 -7.58 4.75
C GLY A 129 5.42 -6.61 4.06
N ARG A 130 6.31 -7.20 3.26
CA ARG A 130 7.33 -6.50 2.46
C ARG A 130 7.33 -6.92 1.00
N SER A 131 6.21 -7.43 0.50
CA SER A 131 6.10 -7.72 -0.93
C SER A 131 6.25 -6.41 -1.71
N PRO A 132 6.84 -6.42 -2.92
CA PRO A 132 6.95 -5.22 -3.74
C PRO A 132 5.60 -4.52 -3.96
N ALA A 133 4.52 -5.29 -4.13
CA ALA A 133 3.17 -4.77 -4.26
C ALA A 133 2.68 -4.05 -2.99
N ALA A 134 2.96 -4.59 -1.80
CA ALA A 134 2.59 -3.93 -0.55
C ALA A 134 3.34 -2.60 -0.40
N LEU A 135 4.65 -2.58 -0.66
CA LEU A 135 5.46 -1.38 -0.53
C LEU A 135 5.01 -0.28 -1.51
N LEU A 136 4.82 -0.61 -2.79
CA LEU A 136 4.32 0.32 -3.80
C LEU A 136 2.97 0.94 -3.38
N GLN A 137 2.04 0.10 -2.91
CA GLN A 137 0.72 0.56 -2.53
C GLN A 137 0.70 1.36 -1.21
N LEU A 138 1.63 1.10 -0.28
CA LEU A 138 1.76 1.87 0.96
C LEU A 138 2.25 3.30 0.69
N ASP A 139 3.19 3.47 -0.24
CA ASP A 139 3.66 4.80 -0.65
C ASP A 139 2.54 5.62 -1.32
N LEU A 140 1.50 4.95 -1.82
CA LEU A 140 0.32 5.57 -2.43
C LEU A 140 -0.90 5.58 -1.49
N ALA A 141 -0.81 5.05 -0.26
CA ALA A 141 -1.99 4.72 0.56
C ALA A 141 -2.90 5.90 0.89
N ARG A 142 -2.35 7.13 0.93
CA ARG A 142 -3.08 8.36 1.23
C ARG A 142 -3.41 9.21 0.01
N LEU A 143 -3.05 8.73 -1.17
CA LEU A 143 -3.29 9.46 -2.40
C LEU A 143 -4.79 9.46 -2.71
N THR A 144 -5.34 10.65 -2.88
CA THR A 144 -6.73 10.86 -3.33
C THR A 144 -6.72 11.56 -4.68
N PRO A 145 -7.76 11.37 -5.51
CA PRO A 145 -7.80 12.01 -6.81
C PRO A 145 -8.29 13.46 -6.76
N ASP A 146 -8.53 14.06 -5.58
CA ASP A 146 -9.10 15.42 -5.45
C ASP A 146 -8.26 16.51 -6.13
N LEU A 147 -6.95 16.26 -6.25
CA LEU A 147 -5.99 17.08 -7.00
C LEU A 147 -5.29 16.19 -8.04
N PRO A 148 -5.91 15.93 -9.21
CA PRO A 148 -5.45 14.93 -10.16
C PRO A 148 -4.01 15.15 -10.63
N GLU A 149 -3.60 16.38 -10.88
CA GLU A 149 -2.24 16.71 -11.31
C GLU A 149 -1.18 16.32 -10.26
N VAL A 150 -1.52 16.52 -8.97
CA VAL A 150 -0.64 16.18 -7.84
C VAL A 150 -0.59 14.67 -7.65
N ALA A 151 -1.75 14.00 -7.72
CA ALA A 151 -1.88 12.56 -7.65
C ALA A 151 -1.07 11.86 -8.76
N ALA A 152 -1.19 12.33 -10.00
CA ALA A 152 -0.41 11.82 -11.12
C ALA A 152 1.10 12.02 -10.93
N GLY A 153 1.50 13.19 -10.43
CA GLY A 153 2.89 13.50 -10.12
C GLY A 153 3.49 12.57 -9.07
N LEU A 154 2.76 12.35 -7.98
CA LEU A 154 3.18 11.43 -6.92
C LEU A 154 3.25 9.98 -7.42
N PHE A 155 2.27 9.51 -8.18
CA PHE A 155 2.33 8.18 -8.79
C PHE A 155 3.55 8.03 -9.69
N ARG A 156 3.82 9.02 -10.55
CA ARG A 156 4.98 9.04 -11.43
C ARG A 156 6.29 8.97 -10.63
N GLU A 157 6.41 9.76 -9.56
CA GLU A 157 7.60 9.79 -8.70
C GLU A 157 7.81 8.47 -7.94
N VAL A 158 6.77 7.94 -7.32
CA VAL A 158 6.80 6.66 -6.59
C VAL A 158 7.12 5.52 -7.56
N GLY A 159 6.40 5.40 -8.68
CA GLY A 159 6.65 4.38 -9.70
C GLY A 159 8.08 4.46 -10.25
N SER A 160 8.57 5.68 -10.51
CA SER A 160 9.94 5.89 -10.98
C SER A 160 10.98 5.38 -9.99
N SER A 161 10.78 5.64 -8.70
CA SER A 161 11.67 5.18 -7.63
C SER A 161 11.63 3.65 -7.46
N HIS A 162 10.44 3.06 -7.46
CA HIS A 162 10.27 1.60 -7.30
C HIS A 162 10.83 0.80 -8.47
N TRP A 163 10.68 1.32 -9.68
CA TRP A 163 11.07 0.59 -10.89
C TRP A 163 12.44 1.00 -11.44
N GLY A 164 13.06 2.06 -10.90
CA GLY A 164 14.34 2.58 -11.37
C GLY A 164 14.28 3.16 -12.79
N VAL A 165 13.13 3.73 -13.17
CA VAL A 165 12.86 4.31 -14.50
C VAL A 165 12.41 5.75 -14.32
N ASP A 166 12.86 6.69 -15.16
CA ASP A 166 12.31 8.06 -15.15
C ASP A 166 11.04 8.11 -16.01
N LEU A 167 9.88 7.94 -15.36
CA LEU A 167 8.59 7.99 -16.05
C LEU A 167 8.23 9.44 -16.40
N ASP A 168 7.64 9.62 -17.58
CA ASP A 168 7.00 10.87 -18.00
C ASP A 168 5.59 10.59 -18.53
N TYR A 169 4.85 11.65 -18.84
CA TYR A 169 3.49 11.62 -19.38
C TYR A 169 3.47 11.43 -20.91
N GLU A 170 4.56 10.96 -21.52
CA GLU A 170 4.54 10.56 -22.92
C GLU A 170 3.78 9.23 -23.07
N PRO A 171 2.87 9.09 -24.07
CA PRO A 171 2.08 7.87 -24.24
C PRO A 171 2.91 6.59 -24.38
N GLY A 172 4.15 6.72 -24.88
CA GLY A 172 5.10 5.61 -25.02
C GLY A 172 5.51 4.94 -23.71
N TYR A 173 5.27 5.54 -22.54
CA TYR A 173 5.53 4.93 -21.23
C TYR A 173 4.40 3.99 -20.75
N LEU A 174 3.18 4.11 -21.28
CA LEU A 174 2.04 3.31 -20.81
C LEU A 174 2.25 1.79 -20.93
N PRO A 175 2.83 1.24 -22.02
CA PRO A 175 3.11 -0.19 -22.10
C PRO A 175 4.04 -0.68 -20.99
N LEU A 176 5.06 0.11 -20.67
CA LEU A 176 6.02 -0.20 -19.62
C LEU A 176 5.35 -0.14 -18.24
N VAL A 177 4.51 0.87 -18.00
CA VAL A 177 3.74 1.00 -16.75
C VAL A 177 2.82 -0.21 -16.54
N GLU A 178 2.11 -0.66 -17.59
CA GLU A 178 1.27 -1.86 -17.51
C GLU A 178 2.09 -3.10 -17.15
N GLU A 179 3.21 -3.33 -17.83
CA GLU A 179 4.10 -4.47 -17.58
C GLU A 179 4.63 -4.47 -16.14
N LEU A 180 5.11 -3.32 -15.65
CA LEU A 180 5.67 -3.18 -14.30
C LEU A 180 4.62 -3.36 -13.21
N ILE A 181 3.39 -2.85 -13.42
CA ILE A 181 2.29 -3.06 -12.47
C ILE A 181 1.92 -4.54 -12.40
N ILE A 182 1.74 -5.19 -13.54
CA ILE A 182 1.41 -6.63 -13.59
C ILE A 182 2.50 -7.43 -12.90
N ALA A 183 3.77 -7.19 -13.24
CA ALA A 183 4.90 -7.90 -12.65
C ALA A 183 4.98 -7.72 -11.12
N VAL A 184 4.68 -6.53 -10.61
CA VAL A 184 4.65 -6.26 -9.17
C VAL A 184 3.47 -6.96 -8.49
N LEU A 185 2.27 -6.92 -9.08
CA LEU A 185 1.07 -7.51 -8.48
C LEU A 185 1.09 -9.05 -8.52
N ASP A 186 1.73 -9.64 -9.54
CA ASP A 186 1.86 -11.09 -9.71
C ASP A 186 3.12 -11.67 -9.02
N ALA A 187 3.96 -10.83 -8.40
CA ALA A 187 5.22 -11.28 -7.80
C ALA A 187 5.06 -12.32 -6.68
N ASP A 188 3.88 -12.45 -6.09
CA ASP A 188 3.57 -13.37 -4.99
C ASP A 188 2.30 -14.20 -5.25
N GLU A 189 2.32 -14.98 -6.34
CA GLU A 189 1.21 -15.86 -6.75
C GLU A 189 0.73 -16.83 -5.64
N ALA A 190 1.58 -17.15 -4.66
CA ALA A 190 1.29 -18.09 -3.58
C ALA A 190 0.18 -17.60 -2.65
N ASN A 191 -0.02 -16.28 -2.54
CA ASN A 191 -0.97 -15.66 -1.61
C ASN A 191 -2.26 -15.16 -2.30
N GLY A 192 -2.44 -15.49 -3.58
CA GLY A 192 -3.55 -14.99 -4.40
C GLY A 192 -3.33 -13.52 -4.82
N PRO A 193 -4.28 -12.93 -5.57
CA PRO A 193 -4.14 -11.57 -6.05
C PRO A 193 -4.08 -10.59 -4.86
N PRO A 194 -3.16 -9.61 -4.88
CA PRO A 194 -3.03 -8.64 -3.80
C PRO A 194 -4.30 -7.77 -3.71
N PRO A 195 -4.68 -7.32 -2.49
CA PRO A 195 -5.73 -6.33 -2.35
C PRO A 195 -5.30 -5.03 -3.05
N LEU A 196 -6.26 -4.40 -3.74
CA LEU A 196 -6.05 -3.12 -4.39
C LEU A 196 -6.45 -1.97 -3.46
N SER A 197 -5.54 -1.02 -3.27
CA SER A 197 -5.79 0.23 -2.56
C SER A 197 -6.41 1.27 -3.48
N ASP A 198 -7.28 2.11 -2.94
CA ASP A 198 -7.85 3.25 -3.68
C ASP A 198 -6.77 4.24 -4.11
N GLY A 199 -5.67 4.35 -3.35
CA GLY A 199 -4.51 5.17 -3.70
C GLY A 199 -3.79 4.70 -4.97
N LEU A 200 -3.61 3.39 -5.16
CA LEU A 200 -3.06 2.85 -6.41
C LEU A 200 -3.97 3.15 -7.61
N VAL A 201 -5.28 2.92 -7.44
CA VAL A 201 -6.29 3.19 -8.47
C VAL A 201 -6.30 4.67 -8.86
N ALA A 202 -6.35 5.56 -7.86
CA ALA A 202 -6.35 7.00 -8.04
C ALA A 202 -5.06 7.48 -8.70
N GLY A 203 -3.89 7.02 -8.24
CA GLY A 203 -2.60 7.41 -8.76
C GLY A 203 -2.41 7.02 -10.22
N LEU A 204 -2.71 5.75 -10.56
CA LEU A 204 -2.63 5.24 -11.92
C LEU A 204 -3.64 5.93 -12.85
N GLY A 205 -4.87 6.14 -12.39
CA GLY A 205 -5.91 6.84 -13.14
C GLY A 205 -5.55 8.30 -13.42
N CYS A 206 -5.03 9.01 -12.41
CA CYS A 206 -4.55 10.38 -12.60
C CYS A 206 -3.35 10.43 -13.55
N PHE A 207 -2.42 9.47 -13.45
CA PHE A 207 -1.28 9.36 -14.37
C PHE A 207 -1.73 9.14 -15.82
N LEU A 208 -2.62 8.18 -16.06
CA LEU A 208 -3.24 7.95 -17.38
C LEU A 208 -3.90 9.23 -17.90
N GLY A 209 -4.63 9.91 -17.02
CA GLY A 209 -5.32 11.13 -17.37
C GLY A 209 -4.37 12.28 -17.76
N GLU A 210 -3.29 12.49 -17.00
CA GLU A 210 -2.24 13.44 -17.37
C GLU A 210 -1.62 13.11 -18.72
N THR A 211 -1.33 11.82 -18.98
CA THR A 211 -0.79 11.37 -20.26
C THR A 211 -1.75 11.70 -21.40
N ILE A 212 -3.05 11.43 -21.27
CA ILE A 212 -4.00 11.76 -22.34
C ILE A 212 -4.13 13.27 -22.52
N ARG A 213 -4.45 14.03 -21.45
CA ARG A 213 -4.81 15.44 -21.59
C ARG A 213 -3.67 16.31 -22.11
N ARG A 214 -2.41 15.92 -21.85
CA ARG A 214 -1.21 16.64 -22.30
C ARG A 214 -0.86 16.38 -23.75
N ASN A 215 -1.32 15.26 -24.30
CA ASN A 215 -0.95 14.79 -25.64
C ASN A 215 -2.08 14.94 -26.67
N VAL A 216 -3.17 15.63 -26.33
CA VAL A 216 -4.21 16.07 -27.27
C VAL A 216 -4.09 17.58 -27.58
N SER A 217 -4.57 18.00 -28.75
CA SER A 217 -4.62 19.41 -29.15
C SER A 217 -6.04 19.80 -29.59
N PRO A 218 -6.72 20.70 -28.87
CA PRO A 218 -6.26 21.42 -27.67
C PRO A 218 -6.11 20.48 -26.45
N PRO A 219 -5.24 20.82 -25.48
CA PRO A 219 -5.08 20.04 -24.25
C PRO A 219 -6.40 19.85 -23.50
N GLY A 220 -6.60 18.65 -22.96
CA GLY A 220 -7.75 18.32 -22.13
C GLY A 220 -7.72 19.03 -20.78
N ALA A 221 -8.88 19.09 -20.13
CA ALA A 221 -9.04 19.70 -18.81
C ALA A 221 -9.64 18.70 -17.81
N TRP A 222 -9.09 18.67 -16.59
CA TRP A 222 -9.72 17.97 -15.48
C TRP A 222 -11.02 18.66 -15.07
N ARG A 223 -12.02 17.84 -14.76
CA ARG A 223 -13.32 18.25 -14.22
C ARG A 223 -13.62 17.48 -12.94
N PRO A 224 -14.48 18.03 -12.07
CA PRO A 224 -14.99 17.31 -10.92
C PRO A 224 -15.62 15.95 -11.30
N PRO A 225 -15.76 15.03 -10.35
CA PRO A 225 -16.39 13.73 -10.60
C PRO A 225 -17.80 13.85 -11.18
N GLU A 226 -18.11 12.96 -12.10
CA GLU A 226 -19.45 12.77 -12.66
C GLU A 226 -20.21 11.66 -11.90
N GLU A 227 -21.54 11.62 -12.00
CA GLU A 227 -22.37 10.62 -11.29
C GLU A 227 -22.09 9.16 -11.71
N TRP A 228 -21.47 8.97 -12.89
CA TRP A 228 -21.20 7.66 -13.48
C TRP A 228 -19.73 7.22 -13.38
N GLY A 229 -18.83 8.11 -12.96
CA GLY A 229 -17.39 7.87 -12.93
C GLY A 229 -16.84 7.51 -11.55
N GLU A 230 -15.61 7.02 -11.51
CA GLU A 230 -14.90 6.63 -10.27
C GLU A 230 -14.13 7.79 -9.61
N GLY A 231 -14.14 8.97 -10.24
CA GLY A 231 -13.47 10.17 -9.73
C GLY A 231 -13.51 11.31 -10.75
N PRO A 232 -12.60 12.30 -10.63
CA PRO A 232 -12.43 13.35 -11.62
C PRO A 232 -12.26 12.81 -13.04
N VAL A 233 -12.86 13.52 -13.98
CA VAL A 233 -12.90 13.14 -15.40
C VAL A 233 -12.10 14.13 -16.24
N ILE A 234 -11.74 13.73 -17.45
CA ILE A 234 -11.09 14.62 -18.42
C ILE A 234 -12.10 15.00 -19.50
N GLU A 235 -12.21 16.30 -19.76
CA GLU A 235 -12.97 16.84 -20.87
C GLU A 235 -12.03 17.26 -22.01
N ILE A 236 -12.30 16.77 -23.22
CA ILE A 236 -11.59 17.12 -24.47
C ILE A 236 -12.65 17.38 -25.53
N GLU A 237 -12.77 18.64 -25.97
CA GLU A 237 -13.72 19.04 -27.03
C GLU A 237 -15.18 18.54 -26.82
N GLY A 238 -15.62 18.47 -25.56
CA GLY A 238 -16.96 18.00 -25.18
C GLY A 238 -17.10 16.48 -25.00
N PHE A 239 -16.03 15.71 -25.23
CA PHE A 239 -15.95 14.30 -24.83
C PHE A 239 -15.42 14.19 -23.40
N VAL A 240 -16.02 13.30 -22.61
CA VAL A 240 -15.68 13.09 -21.20
C VAL A 240 -15.11 11.68 -21.01
N LEU A 241 -13.95 11.59 -20.37
CA LEU A 241 -13.19 10.37 -20.14
C LEU A 241 -13.06 10.11 -18.64
N ASP A 242 -13.24 8.87 -18.21
CA ASP A 242 -13.00 8.43 -16.83
C ASP A 242 -11.72 7.59 -16.74
N PRO A 243 -10.55 8.24 -16.58
CA PRO A 243 -9.29 7.52 -16.51
C PRO A 243 -9.11 6.75 -15.20
N ILE A 244 -9.80 7.14 -14.11
CA ILE A 244 -9.75 6.43 -12.82
C ILE A 244 -10.54 5.14 -12.89
N GLY A 245 -11.74 5.16 -13.48
CA GLY A 245 -12.51 3.96 -13.73
C GLY A 245 -11.79 3.01 -14.70
N LYS A 246 -11.09 3.55 -15.70
CA LYS A 246 -10.25 2.73 -16.59
C LYS A 246 -9.09 2.07 -15.85
N ALA A 247 -8.41 2.80 -14.96
CA ALA A 247 -7.34 2.26 -14.13
C ALA A 247 -7.85 1.15 -13.19
N ARG A 248 -9.03 1.33 -12.57
CA ARG A 248 -9.66 0.28 -11.76
C ARG A 248 -9.93 -0.97 -12.59
N ALA A 249 -10.52 -0.81 -13.77
CA ALA A 249 -10.82 -1.93 -14.66
C ALA A 249 -9.55 -2.71 -15.05
N PHE A 250 -8.45 -2.01 -15.36
CA PHE A 250 -7.14 -2.61 -15.61
C PHE A 250 -6.61 -3.40 -14.41
N LEU A 251 -6.64 -2.82 -13.22
CA LEU A 251 -6.13 -3.48 -12.02
C LEU A 251 -6.95 -4.72 -11.63
N GLU A 252 -8.26 -4.72 -11.90
CA GLU A 252 -9.16 -5.84 -11.56
C GLU A 252 -9.21 -6.94 -12.63
N ARG A 253 -9.06 -6.59 -13.92
CA ARG A 253 -9.27 -7.52 -15.05
C ARG A 253 -8.01 -7.75 -15.88
N GLY A 254 -6.93 -7.02 -15.58
CA GLY A 254 -5.64 -7.17 -16.23
C GLY A 254 -5.61 -6.64 -17.68
N PRO A 255 -4.79 -7.24 -18.55
CA PRO A 255 -4.50 -6.73 -19.89
C PRO A 255 -5.70 -6.55 -20.83
N GLU A 256 -6.82 -7.23 -20.58
CA GLU A 256 -8.06 -7.03 -21.34
C GLU A 256 -8.58 -5.60 -21.23
N GLU A 257 -8.24 -4.92 -20.15
CA GLU A 257 -8.58 -3.53 -19.86
C GLU A 257 -7.37 -2.60 -20.06
N SER A 258 -6.56 -2.84 -21.09
CA SER A 258 -5.34 -2.05 -21.36
C SER A 258 -5.59 -0.53 -21.36
N LEU A 259 -4.76 0.16 -20.57
CA LEU A 259 -4.57 1.61 -20.49
C LEU A 259 -3.86 2.13 -21.75
N THR A 260 -2.87 1.40 -22.26
CA THR A 260 -2.15 1.75 -23.49
C THR A 260 -3.13 1.85 -24.65
N PHE A 261 -3.91 0.79 -24.89
CA PHE A 261 -4.91 0.79 -25.97
C PHE A 261 -5.93 1.92 -25.79
N TYR A 262 -6.39 2.15 -24.56
CA TYR A 262 -7.34 3.22 -24.26
C TYR A 262 -6.79 4.61 -24.59
N ALA A 263 -5.55 4.90 -24.19
CA ALA A 263 -4.90 6.18 -24.47
C ALA A 263 -4.65 6.33 -25.98
N GLU A 264 -4.05 5.35 -26.64
CA GLU A 264 -3.76 5.41 -28.08
C GLU A 264 -5.04 5.60 -28.91
N TYR A 265 -6.10 4.85 -28.59
CA TYR A 265 -7.38 5.01 -29.26
C TYR A 265 -7.94 6.42 -29.07
N THR A 266 -7.87 6.94 -27.84
CA THR A 266 -8.32 8.30 -27.53
C THR A 266 -7.54 9.34 -28.33
N LEU A 267 -6.20 9.29 -28.31
CA LEU A 267 -5.35 10.24 -29.03
C LEU A 267 -5.60 10.20 -30.54
N GLN A 268 -5.75 9.00 -31.12
CA GLN A 268 -6.07 8.85 -32.55
C GLN A 268 -7.40 9.49 -32.95
N GLN A 269 -8.41 9.49 -32.08
CA GLN A 269 -9.69 10.15 -32.38
C GLN A 269 -9.54 11.67 -32.51
N PHE A 270 -8.64 12.28 -31.74
CA PHE A 270 -8.44 13.74 -31.73
C PHE A 270 -7.34 14.23 -32.69
N ASP A 271 -6.38 13.37 -33.06
CA ASP A 271 -5.40 13.68 -34.11
C ASP A 271 -6.01 13.59 -35.53
N GLY A 272 -7.15 12.90 -35.68
CA GLY A 272 -7.77 12.54 -36.96
C GLY A 272 -8.58 13.61 -37.70
N GLU A 273 -8.79 14.82 -37.15
CA GLU A 273 -9.58 15.89 -37.80
C GLU A 273 -8.74 16.92 -38.59
N SER A 274 -7.70 16.47 -39.30
CA SER A 274 -6.98 17.32 -40.26
C SER A 274 -6.80 16.74 -41.66
N ASP A 275 -7.58 15.73 -42.06
CA ASP A 275 -7.64 15.32 -43.47
C ASP A 275 -8.95 14.61 -43.87
N ASN A 276 -10.05 15.37 -43.92
CA ASN A 276 -11.18 15.04 -44.79
C ASN A 276 -11.79 16.33 -45.33
N GLY A 277 -11.06 16.95 -46.26
CA GLY A 277 -11.65 17.89 -47.20
C GLY A 277 -12.86 17.23 -47.86
N VAL A 278 -14.03 17.83 -47.64
CA VAL A 278 -15.28 17.48 -48.30
C VAL A 278 -15.09 17.63 -49.82
N GLU A 279 -14.78 16.55 -50.53
CA GLU A 279 -15.16 16.45 -51.94
C GLU A 279 -16.63 16.10 -52.00
N ASP A 280 -17.46 17.13 -52.20
CA ASP A 280 -18.85 17.00 -52.58
C ASP A 280 -18.93 16.33 -53.98
N PRO A 281 -19.42 15.08 -54.10
CA PRO A 281 -19.48 14.39 -55.38
C PRO A 281 -20.56 14.94 -56.33
N ARG A 282 -21.19 16.09 -56.01
CA ARG A 282 -22.22 16.72 -56.85
C ARG A 282 -21.75 17.90 -57.69
N LYS A 283 -20.46 18.24 -57.71
CA LYS A 283 -19.94 19.33 -58.55
C LYS A 283 -19.38 18.94 -59.92
N SER A 284 -19.52 17.68 -60.34
CA SER A 284 -19.02 17.19 -61.64
C SER A 284 -20.12 16.96 -62.71
N GLN A 285 -21.32 17.52 -62.54
CA GLN A 285 -22.30 17.62 -63.62
C GLN A 285 -23.03 18.97 -63.58
N ALA A 286 -22.45 19.97 -64.26
CA ALA A 286 -23.14 21.15 -64.79
C ALA A 286 -22.43 21.61 -66.06
#